data_AF-A0A511FGP0-F1
#
_entry.id   AF-A0A511FGP0-F1
#
_cell.length_a   1.000
_cell.length_b   1.000
_cell.length_c   1.000
_cell.angle_alpha   90.00
_cell.angle_beta   90.00
_cell.angle_gamma   90.00
#
_symmetry.space_group_name_H-M   'P 1'
#
loop_
_entity.id
_entity.type
_entity.pdbx_description
1 polymer ?
#
loop_
_entity_poly.entity_id
_entity_poly.type
_entity_poly.pdbx_seq_one_letter_code
_entity_poly.pdbx_strand_id
1 'polypeptide(L)'
;MSTTTGPGRAGDDDYYERLAAEVGADDWQLPTDAVVTPGRGELPGRDHLAPFLSDDEMEAATRRGRGRPRLSASGSGHSPKRQVRLPVEVDAALVRLARDQGRTPSAVMRQAIEDYVRSA
;
A
#
# COMPACT_ATOMS: atom_id res chain seq x y z
N MET A 1 -21.59 -18.92 23.65
CA MET A 1 -22.38 -17.91 22.91
C MET A 1 -21.58 -16.62 22.97
N SER A 2 -20.73 -16.37 21.96
CA SER A 2 -19.87 -15.18 21.93
C SER A 2 -20.67 -13.99 21.41
N THR A 3 -20.83 -12.97 22.25
CA THR A 3 -21.43 -11.70 21.89
C THR A 3 -20.47 -10.93 21.00
N THR A 4 -20.70 -10.94 19.70
CA THR A 4 -20.04 -10.04 18.76
C THR A 4 -20.53 -8.62 19.06
N THR A 5 -19.76 -7.87 19.85
CA THR A 5 -19.92 -6.43 20.03
C THR A 5 -19.56 -5.77 18.69
N GLY A 6 -20.58 -5.28 17.96
CA GLY A 6 -20.36 -4.50 16.74
C GLY A 6 -19.69 -3.15 17.04
N PRO A 7 -18.91 -2.58 16.10
CA PRO A 7 -18.37 -1.25 16.27
C PRO A 7 -19.51 -0.22 16.25
N GLY A 8 -19.55 0.67 17.25
CA GLY A 8 -20.53 1.74 17.35
C GLY A 8 -21.88 1.30 17.92
N ARG A 9 -22.01 1.25 19.25
CA ARG A 9 -23.30 1.58 19.88
C ARG A 9 -23.32 3.09 20.11
N ALA A 10 -24.50 3.71 20.08
CA ALA A 10 -24.73 5.16 20.27
C ALA A 10 -24.16 5.78 21.57
N GLY A 11 -23.47 5.01 22.42
CA GLY A 11 -22.67 5.51 23.55
C GLY A 11 -21.18 5.68 23.25
N ASP A 12 -20.73 5.34 22.03
CA ASP A 12 -19.34 5.40 21.59
C ASP A 12 -19.05 6.59 20.65
N ASP A 13 -20.05 7.42 20.33
CA ASP A 13 -19.89 8.52 19.36
C ASP A 13 -18.82 9.52 19.83
N ASP A 14 -18.86 9.94 21.11
CA ASP A 14 -17.83 10.79 21.70
C ASP A 14 -16.43 10.14 21.69
N TYR A 15 -16.38 8.82 21.84
CA TYR A 15 -15.13 8.06 21.77
C TYR A 15 -14.56 8.09 20.34
N TYR A 16 -15.39 7.85 19.33
CA TYR A 16 -14.98 7.86 17.93
C TYR A 16 -14.70 9.27 17.42
N GLU A 17 -15.42 10.30 17.88
CA GLU A 17 -15.12 11.69 17.56
C GLU A 17 -13.78 12.12 18.15
N ARG A 18 -13.50 11.80 19.42
CA ARG A 18 -12.21 12.07 20.04
C ARG A 18 -11.07 11.33 19.34
N LEU A 19 -11.28 10.05 19.00
CA LEU A 19 -10.30 9.25 18.28
C LEU A 19 -10.06 9.79 16.86
N ALA A 20 -11.10 10.25 16.17
CA ALA A 20 -10.98 10.86 14.85
C ALA A 20 -10.21 12.19 14.91
N ALA A 21 -10.46 13.01 15.94
CA ALA A 21 -9.73 14.26 16.17
C ALA A 21 -8.24 13.99 16.51
N GLU A 22 -7.97 12.97 17.33
CA GLU A 22 -6.61 12.55 17.70
C GLU A 22 -5.83 12.03 16.48
N VAL A 23 -6.41 11.13 15.70
CA VAL A 23 -5.77 10.53 14.51
C VAL A 23 -5.67 11.52 13.34
N GLY A 24 -6.58 12.51 13.29
CA GLY A 24 -6.59 13.55 12.27
C GLY A 24 -5.59 14.69 12.51
N ALA A 25 -4.87 14.70 13.64
CA ALA A 25 -3.87 15.72 13.94
C ALA A 25 -2.67 15.60 12.99
N ASP A 26 -2.11 16.74 12.55
CA ASP A 26 -1.00 16.78 11.58
C ASP A 26 0.28 16.09 12.08
N ASP A 27 0.44 15.99 13.41
CA ASP A 27 1.58 15.37 14.08
C ASP A 27 1.32 13.93 14.52
N TRP A 28 0.15 13.38 14.21
CA TRP A 28 -0.19 12.02 14.59
C TRP A 28 0.68 10.99 13.84
N GLN A 29 1.27 10.07 14.60
CA GLN A 29 2.11 9.01 14.08
C GLN A 29 1.51 7.65 14.45
N LEU A 30 1.46 6.74 13.48
CA LEU A 30 1.06 5.36 13.72
C LEU A 30 2.02 4.72 14.75
N PRO A 31 1.52 4.16 15.87
CA PRO A 31 2.36 3.50 16.86
C PRO A 31 3.24 2.41 16.24
N THR A 32 4.46 2.26 16.74
CA THR A 32 5.45 1.33 16.18
C THR A 32 5.10 -0.14 16.39
N ASP A 33 4.22 -0.42 17.35
CA ASP A 33 3.66 -1.74 17.66
C ASP A 33 2.27 -1.98 17.05
N ALA A 34 1.79 -1.05 16.20
CA ALA A 34 0.49 -1.18 15.56
C ALA A 34 0.41 -2.46 14.70
N VAL A 35 -0.57 -3.31 15.00
CA VAL A 35 -0.85 -4.52 14.22
C VAL A 35 -1.72 -4.14 13.02
N VAL A 36 -1.09 -3.95 11.86
CA VAL A 36 -1.81 -3.70 10.60
C VAL A 36 -2.24 -5.04 10.00
N THR A 37 -3.55 -5.27 9.94
CA THR A 37 -4.11 -6.45 9.30
C THR A 37 -4.66 -6.07 7.92
N PRO A 38 -4.21 -6.70 6.82
CA PRO A 38 -4.82 -6.49 5.52
C PRO A 38 -6.26 -7.01 5.54
N GLY A 39 -7.21 -6.16 5.17
CA GLY A 39 -8.60 -6.56 5.00
C GLY A 39 -8.70 -7.63 3.91
N ARG A 40 -9.32 -8.77 4.21
CA ARG A 40 -9.50 -9.91 3.28
C ARG A 40 -10.71 -9.75 2.36
N GLY A 41 -11.15 -8.53 2.10
CA GLY A 41 -12.27 -8.24 1.20
C GLY A 41 -11.78 -7.96 -0.22
N GLU A 42 -12.40 -8.58 -1.22
CA GLU A 42 -12.25 -8.17 -2.63
C GLU A 42 -13.00 -6.85 -2.93
N LEU A 43 -13.75 -6.33 -1.96
CA LEU A 43 -14.57 -5.14 -2.11
C LEU A 43 -14.03 -4.00 -1.21
N PRO A 44 -13.50 -2.92 -1.81
CA PRO A 44 -12.55 -2.02 -1.16
C PRO A 44 -13.22 -1.06 -0.19
N GLY A 45 -13.31 -1.40 1.11
CA GLY A 45 -13.71 -0.49 2.22
C GLY A 45 -15.15 0.04 2.19
N ARG A 46 -15.69 0.31 1.00
CA ARG A 46 -17.03 0.78 0.68
C ARG A 46 -18.09 -0.15 1.24
N ASP A 47 -17.93 -1.45 1.03
CA ASP A 47 -18.92 -2.44 1.44
C ASP A 47 -18.95 -2.65 2.96
N HIS A 48 -17.84 -2.33 3.64
CA HIS A 48 -17.83 -2.26 5.10
C HIS A 48 -18.55 -1.03 5.64
N LEU A 49 -18.62 0.06 4.86
CA LEU A 49 -19.26 1.31 5.25
C LEU A 49 -20.73 1.37 4.84
N ALA A 50 -21.13 0.64 3.80
CA ALA A 50 -22.48 0.64 3.23
C ALA A 50 -23.60 0.32 4.25
N PRO A 51 -23.43 -0.54 5.26
CA PRO A 51 -24.45 -0.75 6.29
C PRO A 51 -24.61 0.41 7.28
N PHE A 52 -23.64 1.33 7.34
CA PHE A 52 -23.54 2.35 8.39
C PHE A 52 -23.69 3.78 7.88
N LEU A 53 -23.64 3.98 6.56
CA LEU A 53 -23.73 5.28 5.92
C LEU A 53 -24.86 5.26 4.89
N SER A 54 -25.56 6.39 4.77
CA SER A 54 -26.51 6.61 3.68
C SER A 54 -25.80 6.68 2.31
N ASP A 55 -26.55 6.50 1.23
CA ASP A 55 -26.00 6.57 -0.14
C ASP A 55 -25.32 7.92 -0.41
N ASP A 56 -25.85 9.02 0.12
CA ASP A 56 -25.29 10.37 -0.01
C ASP A 56 -23.97 10.51 0.78
N GLU A 57 -23.90 9.97 1.99
CA GLU A 57 -22.68 9.93 2.81
C GLU A 57 -21.60 9.04 2.18
N MET A 58 -22.01 7.92 1.58
CA MET A 58 -21.15 7.02 0.82
C MET A 58 -20.58 7.70 -0.42
N GLU A 59 -21.40 8.45 -1.16
CA GLU A 59 -20.94 9.24 -2.30
C GLU A 59 -19.97 10.35 -1.85
N ALA A 60 -20.28 11.05 -0.75
CA ALA A 60 -19.41 12.08 -0.20
C ALA A 60 -18.06 11.52 0.28
N ALA A 61 -18.05 10.37 0.98
CA ALA A 61 -16.84 9.67 1.41
C ALA A 61 -15.99 9.22 0.21
N THR A 62 -16.62 8.70 -0.84
CA THR A 62 -15.94 8.32 -2.08
C THR A 62 -15.37 9.54 -2.82
N ARG A 63 -16.08 10.67 -2.80
CA ARG A 63 -15.65 11.94 -3.42
C ARG A 63 -14.48 12.57 -2.67
N ARG A 64 -14.50 12.55 -1.33
CA ARG A 64 -13.37 12.97 -0.46
C ARG A 64 -12.17 12.03 -0.60
N GLY A 65 -12.41 10.73 -0.82
CA GLY A 65 -11.40 9.71 -1.11
C GLY A 65 -10.70 9.83 -2.47
N ARG A 66 -11.07 10.80 -3.32
CA ARG A 66 -10.40 11.07 -4.62
C ARG A 66 -8.96 11.60 -4.49
N GLY A 67 -8.45 11.78 -3.28
CA GLY A 67 -7.04 12.03 -2.99
C GLY A 67 -6.26 10.79 -2.55
N ARG A 68 -6.87 9.60 -2.40
CA ARG A 68 -6.18 8.42 -1.85
C ARG A 68 -5.17 7.91 -2.90
N PRO A 69 -3.86 7.96 -2.63
CA PRO A 69 -2.87 7.43 -3.55
C PRO A 69 -3.18 5.96 -3.80
N ARG A 70 -3.32 5.59 -5.08
CA ARG A 70 -3.38 4.18 -5.42
C ARG A 70 -1.99 3.59 -5.12
N LEU A 71 -1.92 2.61 -4.23
CA LEU A 71 -0.73 1.76 -4.05
C LEU A 71 -0.37 0.95 -5.32
N SER A 72 -1.10 1.13 -6.43
CA SER A 72 -0.83 0.53 -7.73
C SER A 72 -0.11 1.47 -8.70
N ALA A 73 0.63 2.47 -8.23
CA ALA A 73 1.53 3.26 -9.07
C ALA A 73 2.96 3.10 -8.56
N SER A 74 3.63 2.06 -9.07
CA SER A 74 5.07 2.07 -9.31
C SER A 74 5.52 3.47 -9.71
N GLY A 75 6.59 3.98 -9.09
CA GLY A 75 7.22 5.30 -9.25
C GLY A 75 6.77 6.18 -10.42
N SER A 76 6.58 7.46 -10.15
CA SER A 76 6.15 8.56 -11.03
C SER A 76 6.91 8.75 -12.36
N GLY A 77 7.86 7.89 -12.71
CA GLY A 77 8.52 7.85 -14.01
C GLY A 77 8.05 6.66 -14.83
N HIS A 78 7.52 6.92 -16.03
CA HIS A 78 7.42 5.91 -17.08
C HIS A 78 8.84 5.42 -17.39
N SER A 79 9.27 4.32 -16.75
CA SER A 79 10.56 3.69 -17.03
C SER A 79 10.43 2.89 -18.32
N PRO A 80 11.15 3.21 -19.40
CA PRO A 80 11.05 2.47 -20.64
C PRO A 80 11.43 1.00 -20.42
N LYS A 81 10.57 0.08 -20.84
CA LYS A 81 10.84 -1.37 -20.76
C LYS A 81 11.73 -1.78 -21.93
N ARG A 82 12.81 -2.51 -21.63
CA ARG A 82 13.66 -3.19 -22.63
C ARG A 82 13.74 -4.67 -22.28
N GLN A 83 13.59 -5.55 -23.27
CA GLN A 83 13.72 -7.00 -23.11
C GLN A 83 14.99 -7.46 -23.82
N VAL A 84 15.82 -8.22 -23.11
CA VAL A 84 17.12 -8.71 -23.59
C VAL A 84 17.22 -10.20 -23.34
N ARG A 85 17.82 -10.95 -24.27
CA ARG A 85 18.14 -12.36 -24.08
C ARG A 85 19.52 -12.47 -23.44
N LEU A 86 19.61 -13.25 -22.35
CA LEU A 86 20.86 -13.53 -21.66
C LEU A 86 21.28 -14.98 -21.92
N PRO A 87 22.59 -15.27 -21.99
CA PRO A 87 23.09 -16.63 -21.82
C PRO A 87 22.62 -17.22 -20.49
N VAL A 88 22.40 -18.53 -20.45
CA VAL A 88 21.81 -19.23 -19.29
C VAL A 88 22.68 -19.05 -18.05
N GLU A 89 24.00 -19.09 -18.22
CA GLU A 89 24.98 -18.97 -17.15
C GLU A 89 24.95 -17.57 -16.52
N VAL A 90 24.70 -16.55 -17.35
CA VAL A 90 24.61 -15.14 -16.92
C VAL A 90 23.32 -14.89 -16.15
N ASP A 91 22.19 -15.43 -16.63
CA ASP A 91 20.92 -15.33 -15.91
C ASP A 91 21.00 -16.02 -14.54
N ALA A 92 21.57 -17.23 -14.48
CA ALA A 92 21.78 -17.94 -13.23
C ALA A 92 22.70 -17.16 -12.26
N ALA A 93 23.74 -16.51 -12.77
CA ALA A 93 24.60 -15.66 -11.96
C ALA A 93 23.87 -14.41 -11.44
N LEU A 94 23.04 -13.78 -12.26
CA LEU A 94 22.20 -12.64 -11.87
C LEU A 94 21.22 -13.01 -10.75
N VAL A 95 20.55 -14.16 -10.87
CA VAL A 95 19.60 -14.63 -9.85
C VAL A 95 20.30 -14.89 -8.51
N ARG A 96 21.48 -15.53 -8.53
CA ARG A 96 22.29 -15.73 -7.32
C ARG A 96 22.71 -14.40 -6.70
N LEU A 97 23.26 -13.49 -7.51
CA LEU A 97 23.69 -12.17 -7.05
C LEU A 97 22.55 -11.37 -6.41
N ALA A 98 21.38 -11.38 -7.04
CA ALA A 98 20.19 -10.70 -6.53
C ALA A 98 19.75 -11.29 -5.18
N ARG A 99 19.74 -12.62 -5.05
CA ARG A 99 19.44 -13.32 -3.79
C ARG A 99 20.42 -12.94 -2.68
N ASP A 100 21.71 -13.01 -2.95
CA ASP A 100 22.76 -12.74 -1.95
C ASP A 100 22.73 -11.28 -1.48
N GLN A 101 22.28 -10.35 -2.33
CA GLN A 101 22.09 -8.94 -1.98
C GLN A 101 20.71 -8.61 -1.39
N GLY A 102 19.77 -9.57 -1.31
CA GLY A 102 18.39 -9.30 -0.90
C GLY A 102 17.64 -8.34 -1.84
N ARG A 103 17.97 -8.34 -3.13
CA ARG A 103 17.42 -7.44 -4.15
C ARG A 103 16.68 -8.22 -5.23
N THR A 104 15.89 -7.53 -6.05
CA THR A 104 15.32 -8.14 -7.26
C THR A 104 16.33 -8.15 -8.40
N PRO A 105 16.28 -9.13 -9.32
CA PRO A 105 17.13 -9.13 -10.53
C PRO A 105 17.04 -7.82 -11.31
N SER A 106 15.85 -7.22 -11.40
CA SER A 106 15.61 -5.95 -12.09
C SER A 106 16.37 -4.78 -11.45
N ALA A 107 16.46 -4.74 -10.12
CA ALA A 107 17.21 -3.71 -9.40
C ALA A 107 18.72 -3.86 -9.61
N VAL A 108 19.23 -5.10 -9.62
CA VAL A 108 20.64 -5.39 -9.91
C VAL A 108 20.98 -5.01 -11.35
N MET A 109 20.16 -5.41 -12.32
CA MET A 109 20.34 -5.04 -13.73
C MET A 109 20.33 -3.53 -13.94
N ARG A 110 19.39 -2.82 -13.32
CA ARG A 110 19.31 -1.35 -13.43
C ARG A 110 20.61 -0.70 -12.97
N GLN A 111 21.08 -1.05 -11.76
CA GLN A 111 22.32 -0.52 -11.21
C GLN A 111 23.51 -0.83 -12.12
N ALA A 112 23.66 -2.08 -12.55
CA ALA A 112 24.77 -2.49 -13.41
C ALA A 112 24.79 -1.75 -14.76
N ILE A 113 23.61 -1.53 -15.36
CA ILE A 113 23.48 -0.77 -16.61
C ILE A 113 23.82 0.71 -16.37
N GLU A 114 23.32 1.31 -15.29
CA GLU A 114 23.64 2.71 -14.93
C GLU A 114 25.14 2.91 -14.72
N ASP A 115 25.78 2.02 -13.96
CA ASP A 115 27.21 2.07 -13.69
C ASP A 115 28.03 1.90 -14.98
N TYR A 116 27.68 0.92 -15.81
CA TYR A 116 28.34 0.68 -17.10
C TYR A 116 28.22 1.90 -18.04
N VAL A 117 27.00 2.42 -18.23
CA VAL A 117 26.74 3.56 -19.13
C VAL A 117 27.40 4.84 -18.63
N ARG A 118 27.49 5.06 -17.31
CA ARG A 118 28.20 6.24 -16.76
C ARG A 118 29.71 6.14 -16.90
N SER A 119 30.26 4.92 -16.93
CA SER A 119 31.70 4.67 -17.05
C SER A 119 32.21 4.61 -18.50
N ALA A 120 31.29 4.54 -19.47
CA ALA A 120 31.59 4.49 -20.90
C ALA A 120 31.81 5.90 -21.47
#